data_AF-A0A3P8RTU4-F1
#
_entry.id   AF-A0A3P8RTU4-F1
#
_cell.length_a   1.000
_cell.length_b   1.000
_cell.length_c   1.000
_cell.angle_alpha   90.00
_cell.angle_beta   90.00
_cell.angle_gamma   90.00
#
_symmetry.space_group_name_H-M   'P 1'
#
loop_
_entity.id
_entity.type
_entity.pdbx_description
1 polymer ?
#
loop_
_entity_poly.entity_id
_entity_poly.type
_entity_poly.pdbx_seq_one_letter_code
_entity_poly.pdbx_strand_id
1 'polypeptide(L)'
;MSAPLGLFRNRVGALRPAAFTSLLPGTHPGRSPAGGRWISGTLTGGALRPLEGVRVLDLTRVLAGPFATMILGDLGAEVVKVERPGAGDDTRAWGPPFISSESAYFLSVNRNKKSVAVDMKHPRGVEVIQELAGVCDVLVENYLPGKLRQMGLGYEQLSRGNPRLIYCSISGYGQTGPQAQSPGYDSIISAVSGMMHITGPQDGEPVRPGVAMTDMATGLYAHGAVMAALLQRHNTGRGVHIDCNLLSSQVSCLSHIAANYLNAGKEARRWGTAHESIVPYQGFRTKDGYIIVAAGNDKQFVRMCQVLQMVELTEEPKYKTNNLRVQNRQQLLQTLSERLLQENTAYWLRRFQGSGVPVGPINSIQEVFAEPQVKHNGLIQEMQHPAAGLIAVPGRKTFITSRGRSLCVAVQSVSVHTEPNGPAVRFSSFSPSGPTPPPLIGQHTVQVLRDTLSYSDDVIKALLESGAVAQNEAI
;
A
#
# COMPACT_ATOMS: atom_id res chain seq x y z
N MET A 1 -56.98 -3.77 27.57
CA MET A 1 -56.62 -2.35 27.82
C MET A 1 -55.76 -1.92 26.63
N SER A 2 -56.28 -1.64 25.43
CA SER A 2 -57.27 -0.64 24.97
C SER A 2 -56.71 0.79 24.81
N ALA A 3 -56.03 1.01 23.66
CA ALA A 3 -55.99 2.19 22.75
C ALA A 3 -55.64 3.61 23.28
N PRO A 4 -55.41 4.64 22.41
CA PRO A 4 -55.43 4.71 20.93
C PRO A 4 -54.15 5.38 20.31
N LEU A 5 -53.72 5.21 19.05
CA LEU A 5 -54.29 5.51 17.70
C LEU A 5 -54.61 7.01 17.44
N GLY A 6 -53.72 7.68 16.70
CA GLY A 6 -53.91 9.02 16.14
C GLY A 6 -53.64 9.05 14.64
N LEU A 7 -54.71 9.22 13.85
CA LEU A 7 -54.73 9.43 12.40
C LEU A 7 -54.28 10.85 12.04
N PHE A 8 -53.58 11.02 10.91
CA PHE A 8 -53.66 12.26 10.13
C PHE A 8 -53.86 11.96 8.64
N ARG A 9 -54.93 12.56 8.10
CA ARG A 9 -55.39 12.49 6.71
C ARG A 9 -54.91 13.72 5.94
N ASN A 10 -54.54 13.48 4.67
CA ASN A 10 -54.31 14.35 3.53
C ASN A 10 -54.86 15.80 3.55
N ARG A 11 -54.04 16.72 3.01
CA ARG A 11 -54.53 17.77 2.09
C ARG A 11 -53.63 17.88 0.87
N VAL A 12 -54.24 17.64 -0.29
CA VAL A 12 -53.73 17.92 -1.63
C VAL A 12 -53.93 19.40 -1.91
N GLY A 13 -52.86 20.10 -2.33
CA GLY A 13 -52.91 21.46 -2.82
C GLY A 13 -52.01 21.57 -4.05
N ALA A 14 -52.64 21.62 -5.22
CA ALA A 14 -51.99 21.79 -6.52
C ALA A 14 -51.61 23.26 -6.74
N LEU A 15 -50.37 23.54 -7.12
CA LEU A 15 -49.98 24.76 -7.82
C LEU A 15 -48.96 24.43 -8.92
N ARG A 16 -49.31 24.88 -10.14
CA ARG A 16 -48.61 24.71 -11.42
C ARG A 16 -47.40 25.67 -11.55
N PRO A 17 -46.50 25.43 -12.51
CA PRO A 17 -45.14 25.98 -12.53
C PRO A 17 -45.09 27.41 -13.10
N ALA A 18 -44.26 28.27 -12.50
CA ALA A 18 -43.92 29.56 -13.07
C ALA A 18 -42.84 29.38 -14.15
N ALA A 19 -43.11 29.98 -15.31
CA ALA A 19 -42.32 29.89 -16.52
C ALA A 19 -40.96 30.59 -16.39
N PHE A 20 -39.91 29.92 -16.86
CA PHE A 20 -38.63 30.52 -17.21
C PHE A 20 -38.85 31.49 -18.38
N THR A 21 -38.56 32.77 -18.17
CA THR A 21 -38.52 33.76 -19.25
C THR A 21 -37.06 34.07 -19.55
N SER A 22 -36.66 33.77 -20.80
CA SER A 22 -35.34 34.02 -21.37
C SER A 22 -35.11 35.51 -21.60
N LEU A 23 -34.00 36.06 -21.10
CA LEU A 23 -33.42 37.31 -21.61
C LEU A 23 -31.89 37.26 -21.46
N LEU A 24 -31.21 37.09 -22.61
CA LEU A 24 -29.86 37.60 -22.91
C LEU A 24 -30.06 38.60 -24.07
N PRO A 25 -29.24 39.65 -24.28
CA PRO A 25 -27.77 39.55 -24.21
C PRO A 25 -27.02 40.78 -23.65
N GLY A 26 -25.80 40.52 -23.16
CA GLY A 26 -24.77 41.52 -22.89
C GLY A 26 -23.41 40.93 -23.22
N THR A 27 -22.86 41.29 -24.37
CA THR A 27 -21.59 40.82 -24.93
C THR A 27 -20.40 41.53 -24.27
N HIS A 28 -19.55 40.77 -23.57
CA HIS A 28 -18.17 41.15 -23.26
C HIS A 28 -17.22 40.03 -23.72
N PRO A 29 -16.01 40.37 -24.19
CA PRO A 29 -15.20 39.44 -24.98
C PRO A 29 -14.57 38.37 -24.09
N GLY A 30 -14.92 37.11 -24.36
CA GLY A 30 -14.37 35.95 -23.70
C GLY A 30 -12.89 35.76 -24.06
N ARG A 31 -12.04 35.67 -23.04
CA ARG A 31 -10.80 34.90 -23.10
C ARG A 31 -11.18 33.42 -23.04
N SER A 32 -11.14 32.73 -24.18
CA SER A 32 -11.22 31.28 -24.24
C SER A 32 -10.12 30.65 -23.38
N PRO A 33 -10.40 29.63 -22.54
CA PRO A 33 -9.35 28.77 -22.06
C PRO A 33 -8.87 27.97 -23.27
N ALA A 34 -7.62 28.19 -23.66
CA ALA A 34 -6.95 27.35 -24.64
C ALA A 34 -7.06 25.89 -24.17
N GLY A 35 -7.83 25.09 -24.89
CA GLY A 35 -7.80 23.65 -24.75
C GLY A 35 -6.37 23.21 -24.98
N GLY A 36 -5.74 22.64 -23.94
CA GLY A 36 -4.47 21.95 -24.03
C GLY A 36 -4.63 20.72 -24.91
N ARG A 37 -4.63 20.94 -26.23
CA ARG A 37 -4.50 19.92 -27.24
C ARG A 37 -3.08 19.40 -27.12
N TRP A 38 -2.93 18.17 -26.63
CA TRP A 38 -1.64 17.49 -26.62
C TRP A 38 -1.01 17.63 -27.99
N ILE A 39 0.21 18.18 -28.02
CA ILE A 39 1.07 18.13 -29.19
C ILE A 39 1.22 16.64 -29.49
N SER A 40 0.62 16.20 -30.60
CA SER A 40 0.95 14.91 -31.21
C SER A 40 2.38 15.02 -31.73
N GLY A 41 3.33 14.94 -30.80
CA GLY A 41 4.66 14.49 -31.14
C GLY A 41 4.53 13.03 -31.49
N THR A 42 4.99 12.65 -32.67
CA THR A 42 5.25 11.26 -33.04
C THR A 42 6.03 10.58 -31.91
N LEU A 43 5.33 9.83 -31.06
CA LEU A 43 5.91 9.05 -29.99
C LEU A 43 6.75 7.95 -30.63
N THR A 44 8.06 8.13 -30.61
CA THR A 44 9.02 7.07 -30.91
C THR A 44 8.93 6.00 -29.84
N GLY A 45 8.05 5.01 -30.03
CA GLY A 45 8.18 3.61 -29.60
C GLY A 45 8.51 3.25 -28.14
N GLY A 46 8.51 4.19 -27.18
CA GLY A 46 8.65 3.91 -25.76
C GLY A 46 7.28 3.82 -25.09
N ALA A 47 6.96 2.69 -24.46
CA ALA A 47 5.72 2.55 -23.71
C ALA A 47 5.71 3.54 -22.54
N LEU A 48 4.82 4.54 -22.58
CA LEU A 48 4.61 5.50 -21.50
C LEU A 48 4.23 4.77 -20.20
N ARG A 49 4.78 5.20 -19.05
CA ARG A 49 4.42 4.63 -17.75
C ARG A 49 2.99 5.05 -17.36
N PRO A 50 2.22 4.25 -16.59
CA PRO A 50 0.82 4.53 -16.30
C PRO A 50 0.53 5.89 -15.67
N LEU A 51 1.43 6.35 -14.80
CA LEU A 51 1.30 7.64 -14.12
C LEU A 51 2.35 8.65 -14.58
N GLU A 52 2.91 8.45 -15.77
CA GLU A 52 3.77 9.45 -16.39
C GLU A 52 3.00 10.76 -16.58
N GLY A 53 3.61 11.87 -16.12
CA GLY A 53 2.98 13.18 -16.10
C GLY A 53 2.11 13.47 -14.88
N VAL A 54 1.90 12.50 -13.97
CA VAL A 54 1.24 12.74 -12.67
C VAL A 54 2.28 13.19 -11.65
N ARG A 55 2.02 14.30 -10.95
CA ARG A 55 2.87 14.78 -9.84
C ARG A 55 2.19 14.64 -8.48
N VAL A 56 2.89 14.04 -7.52
CA VAL A 56 2.42 13.78 -6.15
C VAL A 56 3.24 14.59 -5.16
N LEU A 57 2.58 15.43 -4.36
CA LEU A 57 3.16 16.05 -3.19
C LEU A 57 2.95 15.14 -1.97
N ASP A 58 4.04 14.56 -1.48
CA ASP A 58 4.04 13.61 -0.37
C ASP A 58 4.43 14.33 0.93
N LEU A 59 3.44 14.70 1.75
CA LEU A 59 3.63 15.24 3.10
C LEU A 59 3.59 14.12 4.16
N THR A 60 3.64 12.86 3.75
CA THR A 60 3.42 11.74 4.65
C THR A 60 4.68 11.33 5.40
N ARG A 61 4.47 10.68 6.55
CA ARG A 61 5.51 10.11 7.41
C ARG A 61 5.22 8.66 7.76
N VAL A 62 6.21 7.96 8.29
CA VAL A 62 6.08 6.59 8.81
C VAL A 62 5.85 5.55 7.71
N LEU A 63 4.64 4.98 7.57
CA LEU A 63 4.46 3.79 6.72
C LEU A 63 3.28 3.86 5.77
N ALA A 64 2.04 4.00 6.24
CA ALA A 64 0.85 3.90 5.37
C ALA A 64 0.88 4.87 4.17
N GLY A 65 1.14 6.15 4.46
CA GLY A 65 1.29 7.19 3.43
C GLY A 65 2.51 6.98 2.54
N PRO A 66 3.72 6.81 3.12
CA PRO A 66 4.92 6.58 2.31
C PRO A 66 4.82 5.36 1.39
N PHE A 67 4.18 4.29 1.86
CA PHE A 67 3.93 3.08 1.06
C PHE A 67 2.99 3.35 -0.11
N ALA A 68 1.89 4.08 0.12
CA ALA A 68 0.97 4.48 -0.95
C ALA A 68 1.66 5.32 -2.03
N THR A 69 2.40 6.36 -1.63
CA THR A 69 3.08 7.26 -2.58
C THR A 69 4.26 6.59 -3.27
N MET A 70 4.95 5.66 -2.61
CA MET A 70 5.98 4.84 -3.26
C MET A 70 5.39 3.99 -4.39
N ILE A 71 4.22 3.37 -4.19
CA ILE A 71 3.56 2.59 -5.26
C ILE A 71 3.18 3.50 -6.44
N LEU A 72 2.70 4.73 -6.18
CA LEU A 72 2.45 5.71 -7.24
C LEU A 72 3.74 6.06 -8.00
N GLY A 73 4.87 6.23 -7.29
CA GLY A 73 6.18 6.42 -7.90
C GLY A 73 6.65 5.22 -8.73
N ASP A 74 6.43 3.99 -8.24
CA ASP A 74 6.71 2.75 -8.98
C ASP A 74 5.90 2.65 -10.28
N LEU A 75 4.72 3.28 -10.34
CA LEU A 75 3.88 3.38 -11.54
C LEU A 75 4.22 4.58 -12.44
N GLY A 76 5.26 5.35 -12.10
CA GLY A 76 5.82 6.41 -12.93
C GLY A 76 5.47 7.85 -12.52
N ALA A 77 4.75 8.05 -11.41
CA ALA A 77 4.45 9.39 -10.91
C ALA A 77 5.73 10.10 -10.42
N GLU A 78 5.80 11.41 -10.60
CA GLU A 78 6.82 12.24 -9.96
C GLU A 78 6.40 12.51 -8.51
N VAL A 79 7.07 11.87 -7.55
CA VAL A 79 6.75 12.03 -6.12
C VAL A 79 7.75 12.97 -5.46
N VAL A 80 7.27 14.09 -4.94
CA VAL A 80 8.04 15.08 -4.17
C VAL A 80 7.69 14.93 -2.69
N LYS A 81 8.59 14.31 -1.93
CA LYS A 81 8.45 14.17 -0.47
C LYS A 81 8.94 15.43 0.22
N VAL A 82 8.07 16.04 1.04
CA VAL A 82 8.42 17.17 1.89
C VAL A 82 8.85 16.63 3.25
N GLU A 83 10.02 17.07 3.70
CA GLU A 83 10.66 16.58 4.90
C GLU A 83 11.08 17.72 5.83
N ARG A 84 11.19 17.43 7.13
CA ARG A 84 11.71 18.41 8.09
C ARG A 84 13.22 18.62 7.85
N PRO A 85 13.72 19.86 7.77
CA PRO A 85 15.16 20.12 7.75
C PRO A 85 15.90 19.41 8.89
N GLY A 86 17.01 18.76 8.55
CA GLY A 86 17.85 17.99 9.48
C GLY A 86 17.28 16.63 9.91
N ALA A 87 16.02 16.57 10.36
CA ALA A 87 15.45 15.36 10.95
C ALA A 87 14.71 14.44 9.95
N GLY A 88 14.08 15.02 8.93
CA GLY A 88 13.29 14.29 7.94
C GLY A 88 12.08 13.52 8.49
N ASP A 89 11.72 12.44 7.80
CA ASP A 89 10.75 11.42 8.25
C ASP A 89 11.24 10.70 9.52
N ASP A 90 10.32 10.32 10.42
CA ASP A 90 10.68 9.65 11.68
C ASP A 90 11.37 8.31 11.44
N THR A 91 10.99 7.60 10.36
CA THR A 91 11.56 6.28 10.06
C THR A 91 13.03 6.33 9.69
N ARG A 92 13.59 7.51 9.37
CA ARG A 92 15.04 7.66 9.16
C ARG A 92 15.83 7.31 10.42
N ALA A 93 15.25 7.56 11.59
CA ALA A 93 15.84 7.25 12.90
C ALA A 93 15.42 5.89 13.46
N TRP A 94 14.52 5.15 12.80
CA TRP A 94 13.99 3.88 13.33
C TRP A 94 14.89 2.72 12.93
N GLY A 95 15.83 2.35 13.81
CA GLY A 95 16.66 1.15 13.69
C GLY A 95 16.99 0.58 15.07
N PRO A 96 17.80 -0.49 15.14
CA PRO A 96 18.47 -1.18 14.04
C PRO A 96 17.51 -1.99 13.12
N PRO A 97 17.95 -2.39 11.90
CA PRO A 97 19.28 -2.16 11.35
C PRO A 97 19.42 -0.82 10.60
N PHE A 98 20.63 -0.25 10.67
CA PHE A 98 21.06 0.87 9.84
C PHE A 98 22.05 0.37 8.78
N ILE A 99 21.99 0.95 7.58
CA ILE A 99 22.95 0.74 6.50
C ILE A 99 23.66 2.08 6.30
N SER A 100 24.91 2.16 6.74
CA SER A 100 25.56 3.47 6.98
C SER A 100 24.74 4.29 7.98
N SER A 101 24.38 5.54 7.65
CA SER A 101 23.51 6.41 8.46
C SER A 101 22.01 6.24 8.20
N GLU A 102 21.61 5.40 7.24
CA GLU A 102 20.20 5.29 6.83
C GLU A 102 19.51 4.09 7.45
N SER A 103 18.31 4.29 7.99
CA SER A 103 17.47 3.19 8.46
C SER A 103 16.98 2.31 7.30
N ALA A 104 17.11 0.99 7.44
CA ALA A 104 16.51 0.04 6.50
C ALA A 104 14.99 0.22 6.38
N TYR A 105 14.32 0.72 7.43
CA TYR A 105 12.89 1.02 7.41
C TYR A 105 12.60 2.14 6.42
N PHE A 106 13.27 3.29 6.53
CA PHE A 106 13.07 4.41 5.60
C PHE A 106 13.36 3.98 4.15
N LEU A 107 14.45 3.24 3.96
CA LEU A 107 14.86 2.77 2.64
C LEU A 107 13.83 1.83 1.98
N SER A 108 13.07 1.07 2.79
CA SER A 108 12.10 0.10 2.27
C SER A 108 10.85 0.73 1.63
N VAL A 109 10.49 1.97 1.99
CA VAL A 109 9.21 2.60 1.60
C VAL A 109 9.32 3.98 0.95
N ASN A 110 10.50 4.38 0.47
CA ASN A 110 10.72 5.72 -0.10
C ASN A 110 11.50 5.77 -1.43
N ARG A 111 11.67 4.63 -2.12
CA ARG A 111 12.22 4.64 -3.50
C ARG A 111 11.31 5.43 -4.45
N ASN A 112 11.85 5.86 -5.61
CA ASN A 112 11.12 6.64 -6.61
C ASN A 112 10.59 8.00 -6.12
N LYS A 113 11.21 8.57 -5.07
CA LYS A 113 10.86 9.89 -4.54
C LYS A 113 12.01 10.88 -4.66
N LYS A 114 11.66 12.14 -4.88
CA LYS A 114 12.52 13.30 -4.59
C LYS A 114 12.27 13.75 -3.15
N SER A 115 13.26 14.39 -2.53
CA SER A 115 13.15 14.96 -1.17
C SER A 115 13.44 16.44 -1.20
N VAL A 116 12.53 17.22 -0.61
CA VAL A 116 12.65 18.66 -0.38
C VAL A 116 12.53 18.90 1.11
N ALA A 117 13.54 19.50 1.73
CA ALA A 117 13.47 19.84 3.14
C ALA A 117 12.88 21.24 3.32
N VAL A 118 11.72 21.34 3.98
CA VAL A 118 10.95 22.58 4.17
C VAL A 118 10.55 22.71 5.64
N ASP A 119 10.86 23.85 6.25
CA ASP A 119 10.36 24.15 7.59
C ASP A 119 8.94 24.71 7.52
N MET A 120 7.96 23.87 7.87
CA MET A 120 6.55 24.25 7.90
C MET A 120 6.21 25.24 9.03
N LYS A 121 7.12 25.52 9.98
CA LYS A 121 6.93 26.58 10.97
C LYS A 121 7.29 27.95 10.42
N HIS A 122 8.09 28.01 9.37
CA HIS A 122 8.46 29.25 8.71
C HIS A 122 7.34 29.65 7.72
N PRO A 123 6.82 30.90 7.74
CA PRO A 123 5.75 31.33 6.84
C PRO A 123 6.07 31.08 5.34
N ARG A 124 7.29 31.44 4.91
CA ARG A 124 7.76 31.12 3.54
C ARG A 124 7.81 29.62 3.23
N GLY A 125 8.03 28.75 4.22
CA GLY A 125 8.00 27.30 4.03
C GLY A 125 6.58 26.80 3.77
N VAL A 126 5.58 27.37 4.46
CA VAL A 126 4.15 27.11 4.18
C VAL A 126 3.79 27.56 2.76
N GLU A 127 4.22 28.75 2.35
CA GLU A 127 3.98 29.28 1.00
C GLU A 127 4.58 28.38 -0.09
N VAL A 128 5.81 27.88 0.10
CA VAL A 128 6.42 26.90 -0.82
C VAL A 128 5.56 25.64 -0.97
N ILE A 129 4.98 25.13 0.12
CA ILE A 129 4.11 23.94 0.06
C ILE A 129 2.78 24.26 -0.64
N GLN A 130 2.21 25.45 -0.41
CA GLN A 130 1.00 25.91 -1.12
C GLN A 130 1.24 26.00 -2.62
N GLU A 131 2.37 26.57 -3.04
CA GLU A 131 2.75 26.68 -4.45
C GLU A 131 3.01 25.31 -5.08
N LEU A 132 3.71 24.41 -4.37
CA LEU A 132 3.87 23.02 -4.82
C LEU A 132 2.51 22.32 -4.99
N ALA A 133 1.59 22.46 -4.04
CA ALA A 133 0.24 21.91 -4.14
C ALA A 133 -0.55 22.50 -5.33
N GLY A 134 -0.25 23.74 -5.72
CA GLY A 134 -0.82 24.42 -6.89
C GLY A 134 -0.44 23.76 -8.22
N VAL A 135 0.73 23.12 -8.29
CA VAL A 135 1.28 22.49 -9.51
C VAL A 135 1.36 20.96 -9.44
N CYS A 136 0.83 20.36 -8.38
CA CYS A 136 0.70 18.91 -8.22
C CYS A 136 -0.72 18.42 -8.53
N ASP A 137 -0.82 17.15 -8.93
CA ASP A 137 -2.09 16.48 -9.19
C ASP A 137 -2.70 15.87 -7.92
N VAL A 138 -1.83 15.35 -7.06
CA VAL A 138 -2.18 14.64 -5.85
C VAL A 138 -1.37 15.23 -4.70
N LEU A 139 -2.01 15.43 -3.55
CA LEU A 139 -1.34 15.67 -2.28
C LEU A 139 -1.75 14.55 -1.32
N VAL A 140 -0.78 13.91 -0.68
CA VAL A 140 -1.03 12.90 0.36
C VAL A 140 -0.43 13.37 1.67
N GLU A 141 -1.20 13.29 2.75
CA GLU A 141 -0.79 13.72 4.08
C GLU A 141 -1.34 12.77 5.16
N ASN A 142 -0.66 12.70 6.31
CA ASN A 142 -1.10 11.88 7.44
C ASN A 142 -0.93 12.57 8.80
N TYR A 143 -1.26 13.86 8.85
CA TYR A 143 -1.27 14.62 10.10
C TYR A 143 -2.58 14.39 10.86
N LEU A 144 -2.59 14.74 12.15
CA LEU A 144 -3.83 14.76 12.92
C LEU A 144 -4.86 15.69 12.23
N PRO A 145 -6.13 15.25 12.10
CA PRO A 145 -7.16 16.04 11.44
C PRO A 145 -7.22 17.50 11.93
N GLY A 146 -7.21 18.43 10.99
CA GLY A 146 -7.24 19.87 11.26
C GLY A 146 -5.86 20.53 11.45
N LYS A 147 -4.77 19.77 11.66
CA LYS A 147 -3.43 20.34 11.86
C LYS A 147 -2.95 21.15 10.65
N LEU A 148 -3.04 20.59 9.44
CA LEU A 148 -2.67 21.29 8.21
C LEU A 148 -3.63 22.43 7.88
N ARG A 149 -4.92 22.33 8.27
CA ARG A 149 -5.90 23.40 8.11
C ARG A 149 -5.48 24.67 8.86
N GLN A 150 -4.94 24.53 10.08
CA GLN A 150 -4.43 25.66 10.88
C GLN A 150 -3.26 26.38 10.20
N MET A 151 -2.56 25.71 9.29
CA MET A 151 -1.41 26.22 8.55
C MET A 151 -1.79 26.68 7.13
N GLY A 152 -3.08 26.69 6.76
CA GLY A 152 -3.52 27.03 5.41
C GLY A 152 -3.22 25.96 4.36
N LEU A 153 -2.93 24.73 4.77
CA LEU A 153 -2.59 23.57 3.93
C LEU A 153 -3.69 22.50 3.88
N GLY A 154 -4.90 22.83 4.36
CA GLY A 154 -6.06 21.95 4.30
C GLY A 154 -6.69 21.90 2.90
N TYR A 155 -7.46 20.85 2.64
CA TYR A 155 -8.14 20.66 1.35
C TYR A 155 -8.98 21.86 0.92
N GLU A 156 -9.79 22.44 1.81
CA GLU A 156 -10.66 23.57 1.50
C GLU A 156 -9.89 24.81 1.04
N GLN A 157 -8.67 25.01 1.54
CA GLN A 157 -7.81 26.11 1.14
C GLN A 157 -7.11 25.81 -0.20
N LEU A 158 -6.47 24.65 -0.31
CA LEU A 158 -5.67 24.31 -1.49
C LEU A 158 -6.52 24.05 -2.73
N SER A 159 -7.71 23.47 -2.58
CA SER A 159 -8.62 23.20 -3.71
C SER A 159 -9.17 24.47 -4.36
N ARG A 160 -9.13 25.64 -3.68
CA ARG A 160 -9.49 26.93 -4.30
C ARG A 160 -8.44 27.38 -5.32
N GLY A 161 -7.16 27.17 -5.02
CA GLY A 161 -6.05 27.46 -5.93
C GLY A 161 -5.86 26.39 -7.00
N ASN A 162 -6.19 25.13 -6.68
CA ASN A 162 -6.12 24.01 -7.60
C ASN A 162 -7.40 23.14 -7.51
N PRO A 163 -8.47 23.47 -8.25
CA PRO A 163 -9.72 22.70 -8.24
C PRO A 163 -9.60 21.27 -8.78
N ARG A 164 -8.46 20.94 -9.40
CA ARG A 164 -8.11 19.61 -9.92
C ARG A 164 -7.35 18.75 -8.91
N LEU A 165 -7.02 19.30 -7.74
CA LEU A 165 -6.23 18.62 -6.71
C LEU A 165 -6.99 17.44 -6.12
N ILE A 166 -6.38 16.26 -6.17
CA ILE A 166 -6.79 15.11 -5.37
C ILE A 166 -6.04 15.20 -4.05
N TYR A 167 -6.76 15.38 -2.95
CA TYR A 167 -6.16 15.50 -1.62
C TYR A 167 -6.49 14.25 -0.83
N CYS A 168 -5.50 13.51 -0.37
CA CYS A 168 -5.68 12.27 0.38
C CYS A 168 -5.16 12.45 1.80
N SER A 169 -6.08 12.44 2.76
CA SER A 169 -5.79 12.40 4.18
C SER A 169 -5.75 10.96 4.67
N ILE A 170 -4.69 10.59 5.39
CA ILE A 170 -4.58 9.29 6.07
C ILE A 170 -4.55 9.53 7.58
N SER A 171 -5.58 9.09 8.30
CA SER A 171 -5.72 9.31 9.75
C SER A 171 -5.96 8.01 10.53
N GLY A 172 -5.81 8.02 11.85
CA GLY A 172 -6.09 6.83 12.67
C GLY A 172 -7.55 6.39 12.60
N TYR A 173 -8.46 7.33 12.82
CA TYR A 173 -9.89 7.07 13.08
C TYR A 173 -10.85 7.79 12.12
N GLY A 174 -10.35 8.58 11.17
CA GLY A 174 -11.15 9.40 10.25
C GLY A 174 -11.03 10.90 10.54
N GLN A 175 -11.46 11.74 9.59
CA GLN A 175 -11.46 13.20 9.75
C GLN A 175 -12.55 13.70 10.71
N THR A 176 -13.51 12.84 11.07
CA THR A 176 -14.65 13.15 11.93
C THR A 176 -14.93 12.03 12.93
N GLY A 177 -15.83 12.27 13.88
CA GLY A 177 -16.20 11.27 14.89
C GLY A 177 -15.45 11.42 16.22
N PRO A 178 -15.79 10.58 17.22
CA PRO A 178 -15.38 10.77 18.61
C PRO A 178 -13.87 10.65 18.83
N GLN A 179 -13.17 9.88 17.98
CA GLN A 179 -11.72 9.66 18.08
C GLN A 179 -10.93 10.38 16.97
N ALA A 180 -11.53 11.33 16.25
CA ALA A 180 -10.87 12.01 15.13
C ALA A 180 -9.55 12.69 15.53
N GLN A 181 -9.46 13.20 16.76
CA GLN A 181 -8.27 13.87 17.28
C GLN A 181 -7.28 12.92 17.97
N SER A 182 -7.59 11.63 18.04
CA SER A 182 -6.72 10.63 18.67
C SER A 182 -5.59 10.22 17.72
N PRO A 183 -4.34 10.09 18.23
CA PRO A 183 -3.24 9.55 17.43
C PRO A 183 -3.50 8.09 17.07
N GLY A 184 -3.16 7.70 15.84
CA GLY A 184 -3.30 6.33 15.35
C GLY A 184 -1.98 5.79 14.84
N TYR A 185 -1.43 4.80 15.56
CA TYR A 185 -0.37 3.93 15.07
C TYR A 185 -0.94 2.54 14.78
N ASP A 186 -0.33 1.81 13.85
CA ASP A 186 -0.72 0.46 13.46
C ASP A 186 -1.04 -0.46 14.65
N SER A 187 -0.19 -0.53 15.67
CA SER A 187 -0.41 -1.43 16.82
C SER A 187 -1.68 -1.07 17.60
N ILE A 188 -1.95 0.22 17.78
CA ILE A 188 -3.13 0.70 18.50
C ILE A 188 -4.38 0.37 17.68
N ILE A 189 -4.36 0.67 16.38
CA ILE A 189 -5.52 0.41 15.53
C ILE A 189 -5.74 -1.09 15.33
N SER A 190 -4.68 -1.89 15.18
CA SER A 190 -4.75 -3.35 15.11
C SER A 190 -5.38 -3.97 16.36
N ALA A 191 -5.13 -3.39 17.54
CA ALA A 191 -5.82 -3.78 18.77
C ALA A 191 -7.29 -3.35 18.76
N VAL A 192 -7.58 -2.08 18.51
CA VAL A 192 -8.96 -1.52 18.55
C VAL A 192 -9.88 -2.16 17.51
N SER A 193 -9.34 -2.48 16.33
CA SER A 193 -10.08 -3.11 15.23
C SER A 193 -10.27 -4.61 15.38
N GLY A 194 -9.71 -5.25 16.42
CA GLY A 194 -9.87 -6.69 16.67
C GLY A 194 -8.89 -7.61 15.92
N MET A 195 -8.01 -7.09 15.05
CA MET A 195 -6.98 -7.90 14.37
C MET A 195 -6.04 -8.60 15.37
N MET A 196 -5.60 -7.90 16.41
CA MET A 196 -4.76 -8.49 17.44
C MET A 196 -5.50 -9.54 18.27
N HIS A 197 -6.81 -9.36 18.48
CA HIS A 197 -7.64 -10.32 19.23
C HIS A 197 -7.68 -11.69 18.55
N ILE A 198 -7.73 -11.72 17.22
CA ILE A 198 -7.83 -12.96 16.43
C ILE A 198 -6.46 -13.55 16.03
N THR A 199 -5.36 -12.87 16.36
CA THR A 199 -4.01 -13.28 15.97
C THR A 199 -3.25 -13.86 17.16
N GLY A 200 -2.68 -15.05 16.99
CA GLY A 200 -1.81 -15.71 17.98
C GLY A 200 -2.13 -17.19 18.18
N PRO A 201 -1.40 -17.88 19.08
CA PRO A 201 -1.68 -19.26 19.43
C PRO A 201 -3.10 -19.44 19.98
N GLN A 202 -3.68 -20.61 19.72
CA GLN A 202 -4.94 -20.98 20.38
C GLN A 202 -4.72 -20.99 21.89
N ASP A 203 -5.63 -20.37 22.63
CA ASP A 203 -5.59 -20.21 24.11
C ASP A 203 -4.38 -19.43 24.67
N GLY A 204 -3.56 -18.80 23.80
CA GLY A 204 -2.47 -17.92 24.20
C GLY A 204 -2.85 -16.44 24.26
N GLU A 205 -1.90 -15.58 24.65
CA GLU A 205 -2.07 -14.12 24.64
C GLU A 205 -2.25 -13.57 23.21
N PRO A 206 -2.97 -12.44 23.02
CA PRO A 206 -3.01 -11.72 21.76
C PRO A 206 -1.61 -11.33 21.27
N VAL A 207 -1.34 -11.50 19.97
CA VAL A 207 -0.05 -11.09 19.38
C VAL A 207 -0.26 -10.16 18.20
N ARG A 208 0.68 -9.25 18.01
CA ARG A 208 0.72 -8.39 16.82
C ARG A 208 1.26 -9.19 15.63
N PRO A 209 0.67 -9.05 14.42
CA PRO A 209 1.31 -9.51 13.19
C PRO A 209 2.75 -8.97 13.05
N GLY A 210 3.64 -9.76 12.45
CA GLY A 210 5.08 -9.44 12.36
C GLY A 210 5.45 -8.23 11.47
N VAL A 211 4.47 -7.67 10.76
CA VAL A 211 4.58 -6.41 10.01
C VAL A 211 3.36 -5.55 10.35
N ALA A 212 3.48 -4.24 10.15
CA ALA A 212 2.40 -3.28 10.35
C ALA A 212 1.29 -3.44 9.29
N MET A 213 0.48 -4.49 9.44
CA MET A 213 -0.53 -4.89 8.45
C MET A 213 -1.64 -3.86 8.26
N THR A 214 -1.99 -3.12 9.31
CA THR A 214 -2.99 -2.04 9.22
C THR A 214 -2.45 -0.90 8.37
N ASP A 215 -1.19 -0.50 8.58
CA ASP A 215 -0.56 0.54 7.75
C ASP A 215 -0.44 0.10 6.28
N MET A 216 -0.01 -1.15 6.04
CA MET A 216 0.12 -1.71 4.69
C MET A 216 -1.24 -1.75 3.97
N ALA A 217 -2.28 -2.24 4.64
CA ALA A 217 -3.63 -2.26 4.08
C ALA A 217 -4.17 -0.85 3.79
N THR A 218 -3.98 0.08 4.73
CA THR A 218 -4.42 1.48 4.56
C THR A 218 -3.69 2.16 3.40
N GLY A 219 -2.39 1.89 3.23
CA GLY A 219 -1.63 2.39 2.09
C GLY A 219 -2.14 1.87 0.75
N LEU A 220 -2.54 0.58 0.69
CA LEU A 220 -3.17 0.00 -0.51
C LEU A 220 -4.55 0.61 -0.81
N TYR A 221 -5.38 0.85 0.22
CA TYR A 221 -6.66 1.56 0.06
C TYR A 221 -6.45 3.00 -0.41
N ALA A 222 -5.50 3.74 0.18
CA ALA A 222 -5.19 5.11 -0.21
C ALA A 222 -4.69 5.17 -1.66
N HIS A 223 -3.76 4.30 -2.05
CA HIS A 223 -3.30 4.15 -3.44
C HIS A 223 -4.49 3.88 -4.40
N GLY A 224 -5.35 2.91 -4.08
CA GLY A 224 -6.51 2.57 -4.91
C GLY A 224 -7.50 3.74 -5.05
N ALA A 225 -7.77 4.46 -3.96
CA ALA A 225 -8.64 5.62 -3.95
C ALA A 225 -8.06 6.78 -4.78
N VAL A 226 -6.75 7.04 -4.71
CA VAL A 226 -6.07 8.03 -5.55
C VAL A 226 -6.17 7.66 -7.03
N MET A 227 -5.95 6.39 -7.38
CA MET A 227 -6.11 5.92 -8.77
C MET A 227 -7.55 6.10 -9.27
N ALA A 228 -8.55 5.76 -8.46
CA ALA A 228 -9.96 5.96 -8.79
C ALA A 228 -10.30 7.46 -8.96
N ALA A 229 -9.76 8.32 -8.09
CA ALA A 229 -9.95 9.76 -8.18
C ALA A 229 -9.28 10.36 -9.43
N LEU A 230 -8.11 9.86 -9.83
CA LEU A 230 -7.45 10.25 -11.08
C LEU A 230 -8.31 9.92 -12.30
N LEU A 231 -8.92 8.72 -12.32
CA LEU A 231 -9.86 8.31 -13.35
C LEU A 231 -11.14 9.17 -13.35
N GLN A 232 -11.72 9.44 -12.19
CA GLN A 232 -12.90 10.30 -12.06
C GLN A 232 -12.61 11.74 -12.54
N ARG A 233 -11.43 12.27 -12.21
CA ARG A 233 -10.98 13.60 -12.61
C ARG A 233 -10.85 13.73 -14.13
N HIS A 234 -10.56 12.64 -14.85
CA HIS A 234 -10.56 12.66 -16.32
C HIS A 234 -11.93 13.00 -16.89
N ASN A 235 -13.00 12.49 -16.27
CA ASN A 235 -14.38 12.70 -16.72
C ASN A 235 -14.97 14.02 -16.22
N THR A 236 -14.61 14.43 -15.01
CA THR A 236 -15.23 15.59 -14.34
C THR A 236 -14.41 16.87 -14.44
N GLY A 237 -13.11 16.75 -14.73
CA GLY A 237 -12.16 17.83 -14.66
C GLY A 237 -11.88 18.34 -13.24
N ARG A 238 -12.40 17.71 -12.18
CA ARG A 238 -12.28 18.16 -10.79
C ARG A 238 -11.60 17.12 -9.90
N GLY A 239 -10.86 17.59 -8.91
CA GLY A 239 -10.30 16.76 -7.86
C GLY A 239 -11.30 16.50 -6.72
N VAL A 240 -10.85 15.79 -5.69
CA VAL A 240 -11.69 15.34 -4.56
C VAL A 240 -10.84 15.22 -3.29
N HIS A 241 -11.47 15.32 -2.12
CA HIS A 241 -10.87 14.95 -0.84
C HIS A 241 -11.17 13.48 -0.53
N ILE A 242 -10.12 12.70 -0.32
CA ILE A 242 -10.16 11.32 0.13
C ILE A 242 -9.86 11.30 1.62
N ASP A 243 -10.82 10.87 2.44
CA ASP A 243 -10.62 10.51 3.84
C ASP A 243 -10.37 9.00 3.95
N CYS A 244 -9.11 8.63 4.09
CA CYS A 244 -8.70 7.26 4.34
C CYS A 244 -8.28 7.13 5.81
N ASN A 245 -8.71 6.07 6.50
CA ASN A 245 -8.29 5.85 7.87
C ASN A 245 -7.95 4.41 8.20
N LEU A 246 -7.06 4.26 9.17
CA LEU A 246 -6.50 2.98 9.59
C LEU A 246 -7.60 2.07 10.14
N LEU A 247 -8.50 2.60 10.98
CA LEU A 247 -9.56 1.80 11.60
C LEU A 247 -10.50 1.18 10.55
N SER A 248 -11.00 1.99 9.63
CA SER A 248 -11.91 1.54 8.57
C SER A 248 -11.24 0.53 7.65
N SER A 249 -9.97 0.77 7.30
CA SER A 249 -9.17 -0.15 6.49
C SER A 249 -9.02 -1.51 7.18
N GLN A 250 -8.69 -1.51 8.47
CA GLN A 250 -8.44 -2.74 9.22
C GLN A 250 -9.72 -3.52 9.53
N VAL A 251 -10.82 -2.84 9.87
CA VAL A 251 -12.13 -3.46 10.06
C VAL A 251 -12.62 -4.09 8.76
N SER A 252 -12.44 -3.41 7.62
CA SER A 252 -12.75 -3.98 6.31
C SER A 252 -11.96 -5.27 6.04
N CYS A 253 -10.67 -5.29 6.41
CA CYS A 253 -9.80 -6.46 6.26
C CYS A 253 -10.17 -7.66 7.15
N LEU A 254 -11.03 -7.51 8.16
CA LEU A 254 -11.56 -8.67 8.90
C LEU A 254 -12.47 -9.56 8.05
N SER A 255 -13.06 -8.99 6.98
CA SER A 255 -13.79 -9.73 5.95
C SER A 255 -14.81 -10.73 6.53
N HIS A 256 -14.68 -12.01 6.23
CA HIS A 256 -15.57 -13.08 6.67
C HIS A 256 -15.60 -13.29 8.18
N ILE A 257 -14.52 -12.97 8.92
CA ILE A 257 -14.50 -13.10 10.39
C ILE A 257 -15.46 -12.10 11.01
N ALA A 258 -15.44 -10.84 10.53
CA ALA A 258 -16.43 -9.85 10.94
C ALA A 258 -17.84 -10.25 10.50
N ALA A 259 -18.00 -10.78 9.29
CA ALA A 259 -19.30 -11.24 8.81
C ALA A 259 -19.89 -12.38 9.66
N ASN A 260 -19.07 -13.31 10.16
CA ASN A 260 -19.51 -14.36 11.08
C ASN A 260 -20.13 -13.78 12.35
N TYR A 261 -19.49 -12.77 12.95
CA TYR A 261 -20.02 -12.11 14.14
C TYR A 261 -21.28 -11.29 13.81
N LEU A 262 -21.22 -10.44 12.78
CA LEU A 262 -22.32 -9.54 12.42
C LEU A 262 -23.60 -10.27 12.01
N ASN A 263 -23.48 -11.44 11.37
CA ASN A 263 -24.64 -12.18 10.85
C ASN A 263 -25.07 -13.37 11.74
N ALA A 264 -24.16 -13.95 12.52
CA ALA A 264 -24.43 -15.17 13.29
C ALA A 264 -24.07 -15.07 14.77
N GLY A 265 -23.56 -13.93 15.25
CA GLY A 265 -23.14 -13.75 16.65
C GLY A 265 -21.99 -14.64 17.09
N LYS A 266 -21.30 -15.29 16.14
CA LYS A 266 -20.19 -16.20 16.42
C LYS A 266 -18.93 -15.37 16.71
N GLU A 267 -18.54 -15.34 17.97
CA GLU A 267 -17.30 -14.67 18.39
C GLU A 267 -16.07 -15.32 17.76
N ALA A 268 -15.14 -14.47 17.33
CA ALA A 268 -13.87 -14.89 16.76
C ALA A 268 -12.90 -15.32 17.87
N ARG A 269 -11.91 -16.13 17.50
CA ARG A 269 -10.86 -16.56 18.44
C ARG A 269 -9.55 -16.78 17.71
N ARG A 270 -8.47 -16.92 18.47
CA ARG A 270 -7.14 -17.26 17.97
C ARG A 270 -7.07 -18.73 17.58
N TRP A 271 -6.43 -19.00 16.45
CA TRP A 271 -6.30 -20.36 15.89
C TRP A 271 -4.84 -20.77 15.62
N GLY A 272 -3.86 -19.94 16.01
CA GLY A 272 -2.48 -20.15 15.60
C GLY A 272 -2.36 -20.09 14.08
N THR A 273 -1.90 -21.19 13.47
CA THR A 273 -1.80 -21.33 12.01
C THR A 273 -3.01 -22.01 11.39
N ALA A 274 -4.00 -22.41 12.19
CA ALA A 274 -5.13 -23.20 11.71
C ALA A 274 -6.25 -22.33 11.12
N HIS A 275 -6.93 -22.88 10.12
CA HIS A 275 -8.18 -22.33 9.61
C HIS A 275 -9.35 -22.74 10.51
N GLU A 276 -10.26 -21.81 10.83
CA GLU A 276 -11.38 -22.09 11.73
C GLU A 276 -12.32 -23.16 11.18
N SER A 277 -12.64 -23.08 9.89
CA SER A 277 -13.73 -23.82 9.24
C SER A 277 -13.27 -24.95 8.31
N ILE A 278 -11.96 -25.19 8.17
CA ILE A 278 -11.41 -26.16 7.21
C ILE A 278 -10.36 -27.01 7.91
N VAL A 279 -10.50 -28.33 7.83
CA VAL A 279 -9.58 -29.28 8.48
C VAL A 279 -9.22 -30.42 7.53
N PRO A 280 -7.92 -30.75 7.36
CA PRO A 280 -6.74 -30.03 7.86
C PRO A 280 -6.40 -28.81 6.99
N TYR A 281 -6.26 -27.65 7.63
CA TYR A 281 -5.63 -26.46 7.04
C TYR A 281 -4.87 -25.75 8.14
N GLN A 282 -3.59 -26.11 8.33
CA GLN A 282 -2.73 -25.54 9.37
C GLN A 282 -1.25 -25.86 9.18
N GLY A 283 -0.41 -25.23 10.00
CA GLY A 283 0.98 -25.62 10.20
C GLY A 283 1.10 -26.92 11.01
N PHE A 284 1.98 -27.81 10.56
CA PHE A 284 2.38 -29.04 11.23
C PHE A 284 3.89 -29.04 11.41
N ARG A 285 4.32 -29.46 12.60
CA ARG A 285 5.73 -29.65 12.89
C ARG A 285 6.23 -30.91 12.17
N THR A 286 7.41 -30.82 11.59
CA THR A 286 8.16 -31.94 11.02
C THR A 286 9.37 -32.23 11.91
N LYS A 287 10.20 -33.21 11.55
CA LYS A 287 11.39 -33.56 12.33
C LYS A 287 12.39 -32.40 12.49
N ASP A 288 12.46 -31.50 11.52
CA ASP A 288 13.45 -30.42 11.43
C ASP A 288 12.85 -29.01 11.23
N GLY A 289 11.52 -28.87 11.14
CA GLY A 289 10.88 -27.59 10.85
C GLY A 289 9.36 -27.63 10.88
N TYR A 290 8.73 -26.92 9.94
CA TYR A 290 7.27 -26.86 9.81
C TYR A 290 6.85 -26.83 8.34
N ILE A 291 5.73 -27.48 8.04
CA ILE A 291 5.00 -27.33 6.78
C ILE A 291 3.59 -26.83 7.07
N ILE A 292 3.04 -26.00 6.20
CA ILE A 292 1.60 -25.75 6.13
C ILE A 292 0.99 -26.69 5.10
N VAL A 293 -0.09 -27.37 5.46
CA VAL A 293 -0.87 -28.21 4.54
C VAL A 293 -2.29 -27.66 4.50
N ALA A 294 -2.84 -27.46 3.31
CA ALA A 294 -4.21 -26.97 3.13
C ALA A 294 -5.04 -27.95 2.30
N ALA A 295 -5.75 -28.86 2.96
CA ALA A 295 -6.77 -29.69 2.34
C ALA A 295 -8.12 -28.96 2.38
N GLY A 296 -8.33 -28.08 1.39
CA GLY A 296 -9.51 -27.22 1.28
C GLY A 296 -10.83 -27.94 0.98
N ASN A 297 -10.78 -29.21 0.59
CA ASN A 297 -11.96 -30.02 0.29
C ASN A 297 -11.70 -31.51 0.54
N ASP A 298 -12.77 -32.32 0.46
CA ASP A 298 -12.71 -33.76 0.75
C ASP A 298 -11.78 -34.53 -0.20
N LYS A 299 -11.70 -34.15 -1.48
CA LYS A 299 -10.78 -34.77 -2.45
C LYS A 299 -9.32 -34.53 -2.07
N GLN A 300 -8.99 -33.31 -1.64
CA GLN A 300 -7.66 -32.97 -1.16
C GLN A 300 -7.33 -33.67 0.17
N PHE A 301 -8.30 -33.87 1.05
CA PHE A 301 -8.11 -34.67 2.27
C PHE A 301 -7.74 -36.13 1.94
N VAL A 302 -8.50 -36.78 1.05
CA VAL A 302 -8.19 -38.14 0.59
C VAL A 302 -6.77 -38.21 0.00
N ARG A 303 -6.42 -37.22 -0.83
CA ARG A 303 -5.10 -37.16 -1.45
C ARG A 303 -3.98 -36.95 -0.44
N MET A 304 -4.21 -36.14 0.58
CA MET A 304 -3.27 -35.97 1.70
C MET A 304 -3.07 -37.29 2.45
N CYS A 305 -4.15 -38.00 2.80
CA CYS A 305 -4.07 -39.31 3.45
C CYS A 305 -3.29 -40.33 2.60
N GLN A 306 -3.46 -40.33 1.27
CA GLN A 306 -2.65 -41.17 0.36
C GLN A 306 -1.16 -40.83 0.42
N VAL A 307 -0.80 -39.54 0.43
CA VAL A 307 0.60 -39.09 0.52
C VAL A 307 1.22 -39.53 1.85
N LEU A 308 0.46 -39.40 2.94
CA LEU A 308 0.87 -39.77 4.29
C LEU A 308 0.86 -41.28 4.56
N GLN A 309 0.30 -42.08 3.64
CA GLN A 309 0.06 -43.52 3.79
C GLN A 309 -0.86 -43.82 4.98
N MET A 310 -1.93 -43.04 5.10
CA MET A 310 -2.97 -43.15 6.14
C MET A 310 -4.36 -43.20 5.50
N VAL A 311 -4.52 -44.02 4.46
CA VAL A 311 -5.75 -44.08 3.65
C VAL A 311 -6.95 -44.57 4.43
N GLU A 312 -6.74 -45.34 5.49
CA GLU A 312 -7.75 -45.80 6.43
C GLU A 312 -8.53 -44.64 7.08
N LEU A 313 -7.89 -43.48 7.29
CA LEU A 313 -8.56 -42.27 7.80
C LEU A 313 -9.67 -41.77 6.86
N THR A 314 -9.64 -42.13 5.59
CA THR A 314 -10.65 -41.70 4.61
C THR A 314 -11.93 -42.54 4.68
N GLU A 315 -11.85 -43.76 5.23
CA GLU A 315 -12.99 -44.65 5.39
C GLU A 315 -13.73 -44.42 6.70
N GLU A 316 -13.06 -43.84 7.70
CA GLU A 316 -13.63 -43.45 8.98
C GLU A 316 -14.85 -42.52 8.80
N PRO A 317 -16.05 -42.92 9.26
CA PRO A 317 -17.27 -42.13 9.10
C PRO A 317 -17.12 -40.69 9.59
N LYS A 318 -16.36 -40.48 10.68
CA LYS A 318 -16.12 -39.19 11.31
C LYS A 318 -15.18 -38.24 10.54
N TYR A 319 -14.53 -38.70 9.45
CA TYR A 319 -13.62 -37.88 8.64
C TYR A 319 -14.07 -37.71 7.18
N LYS A 320 -15.22 -38.29 6.80
CA LYS A 320 -15.69 -38.30 5.40
C LYS A 320 -15.93 -36.92 4.79
N THR A 321 -16.42 -35.96 5.57
CA THR A 321 -16.69 -34.60 5.10
C THR A 321 -15.95 -33.56 5.95
N ASN A 322 -15.71 -32.37 5.40
CA ASN A 322 -15.06 -31.29 6.14
C ASN A 322 -15.77 -30.96 7.45
N ASN A 323 -17.11 -30.92 7.46
CA ASN A 323 -17.87 -30.63 8.67
C ASN A 323 -17.60 -31.67 9.78
N LEU A 324 -17.55 -32.95 9.42
CA LEU A 324 -17.22 -34.02 10.35
C LEU A 324 -15.76 -33.93 10.83
N ARG A 325 -14.82 -33.56 9.95
CA ARG A 325 -13.42 -33.30 10.34
C ARG A 325 -13.29 -32.11 11.26
N VAL A 326 -14.08 -31.05 11.09
CA VAL A 326 -14.11 -29.89 11.99
C VAL A 326 -14.62 -30.30 13.38
N GLN A 327 -15.67 -31.11 13.46
CA GLN A 327 -16.20 -31.64 14.72
C GLN A 327 -15.18 -32.55 15.45
N ASN A 328 -14.41 -33.33 14.70
CA ASN A 328 -13.45 -34.30 15.23
C ASN A 328 -11.98 -33.84 15.12
N ARG A 329 -11.76 -32.53 15.04
CA ARG A 329 -10.46 -31.97 14.65
C ARG A 329 -9.31 -32.33 15.56
N GLN A 330 -9.54 -32.35 16.88
CA GLN A 330 -8.47 -32.58 17.86
C GLN A 330 -7.82 -33.95 17.63
N GLN A 331 -8.65 -34.99 17.50
CA GLN A 331 -8.17 -36.35 17.25
C GLN A 331 -7.49 -36.47 15.90
N LEU A 332 -8.12 -35.95 14.83
CA LEU A 332 -7.53 -36.02 13.48
C LEU A 332 -6.17 -35.32 13.41
N LEU A 333 -6.09 -34.10 13.94
CA LEU A 333 -4.87 -33.30 13.89
C LEU A 333 -3.75 -33.89 14.74
N GLN A 334 -4.07 -34.55 15.87
CA GLN A 334 -3.07 -35.28 16.64
C GLN A 334 -2.45 -36.39 15.79
N THR A 335 -3.28 -37.25 15.19
CA THR A 335 -2.82 -38.35 14.33
C THR A 335 -2.00 -37.85 13.13
N LEU A 336 -2.45 -36.78 12.46
CA LEU A 336 -1.70 -36.19 11.34
C LEU A 336 -0.37 -35.57 11.79
N SER A 337 -0.33 -34.93 12.96
CA SER A 337 0.88 -34.33 13.52
C SER A 337 1.92 -35.39 13.88
N GLU A 338 1.50 -36.47 14.53
CA GLU A 338 2.37 -37.61 14.87
C GLU A 338 3.01 -38.22 13.61
N ARG A 339 2.25 -38.34 12.51
CA ARG A 339 2.77 -38.82 11.24
C ARG A 339 3.78 -37.86 10.63
N LEU A 340 3.44 -36.57 10.54
CA LEU A 340 4.28 -35.54 9.90
C LEU A 340 5.58 -35.29 10.69
N LEU A 341 5.61 -35.55 12.00
CA LEU A 341 6.81 -35.46 12.82
C LEU A 341 7.89 -36.51 12.52
N GLN A 342 7.55 -37.61 11.84
CA GLN A 342 8.48 -38.73 11.63
C GLN A 342 9.57 -38.43 10.60
N GLU A 343 9.33 -37.49 9.69
CA GLU A 343 10.21 -37.18 8.56
C GLU A 343 10.53 -35.69 8.50
N ASN A 344 11.60 -35.37 7.78
CA ASN A 344 12.05 -33.99 7.58
C ASN A 344 11.14 -33.23 6.61
N THR A 345 11.18 -31.90 6.69
CA THR A 345 10.41 -30.96 5.87
C THR A 345 10.58 -31.23 4.37
N ALA A 346 11.83 -31.37 3.92
CA ALA A 346 12.14 -31.61 2.51
C ALA A 346 11.59 -32.95 1.99
N TYR A 347 11.52 -33.98 2.83
CA TYR A 347 10.90 -35.26 2.47
C TYR A 347 9.42 -35.05 2.19
N TRP A 348 8.69 -34.41 3.09
CA TRP A 348 7.26 -34.17 2.92
C TRP A 348 6.95 -33.33 1.69
N LEU A 349 7.66 -32.21 1.50
CA LEU A 349 7.47 -31.37 0.33
C LEU A 349 7.62 -32.17 -0.98
N ARG A 350 8.61 -33.07 -1.06
CA ARG A 350 8.80 -33.98 -2.21
C ARG A 350 7.65 -34.98 -2.36
N ARG A 351 7.16 -35.55 -1.26
CA ARG A 351 6.05 -36.52 -1.28
C ARG A 351 4.72 -35.88 -1.72
N PHE A 352 4.50 -34.61 -1.38
CA PHE A 352 3.32 -33.85 -1.80
C PHE A 352 3.43 -33.28 -3.23
N GLN A 353 4.62 -33.26 -3.85
CA GLN A 353 4.81 -32.73 -5.20
C GLN A 353 3.93 -33.46 -6.22
N GLY A 354 3.19 -32.71 -7.03
CA GLY A 354 2.26 -33.25 -8.02
C GLY A 354 1.00 -33.91 -7.43
N SER A 355 0.81 -33.88 -6.10
CA SER A 355 -0.37 -34.46 -5.46
C SER A 355 -1.65 -33.65 -5.74
N GLY A 356 -1.54 -32.34 -5.98
CA GLY A 356 -2.67 -31.42 -6.07
C GLY A 356 -3.14 -30.87 -4.70
N VAL A 357 -2.48 -31.26 -3.61
CA VAL A 357 -2.68 -30.68 -2.28
C VAL A 357 -1.73 -29.49 -2.08
N PRO A 358 -2.23 -28.28 -1.81
CA PRO A 358 -1.39 -27.14 -1.46
C PRO A 358 -0.58 -27.40 -0.18
N VAL A 359 0.74 -27.25 -0.29
CA VAL A 359 1.69 -27.40 0.80
C VAL A 359 2.84 -26.40 0.63
N GLY A 360 3.43 -25.95 1.72
CA GLY A 360 4.67 -25.17 1.70
C GLY A 360 5.39 -25.17 3.05
N PRO A 361 6.70 -24.87 3.10
CA PRO A 361 7.41 -24.67 4.36
C PRO A 361 6.99 -23.36 5.04
N ILE A 362 7.14 -23.30 6.37
CA ILE A 362 7.11 -22.01 7.09
C ILE A 362 8.55 -21.48 7.13
N ASN A 363 8.87 -20.59 6.19
CA ASN A 363 10.22 -20.06 5.99
C ASN A 363 10.58 -18.92 6.98
N SER A 364 11.83 -18.89 7.40
CA SER A 364 12.51 -17.69 7.90
C SER A 364 12.71 -16.65 6.78
N ILE A 365 13.05 -15.41 7.14
CA ILE A 365 13.30 -14.34 6.15
C ILE A 365 14.47 -14.69 5.21
N GLN A 366 15.51 -15.36 5.72
CA GLN A 366 16.63 -15.83 4.90
C GLN A 366 16.16 -16.85 3.86
N GLU A 367 15.33 -17.81 4.27
CA GLU A 367 14.78 -18.84 3.37
C GLU A 367 13.82 -18.25 2.33
N VAL A 368 13.02 -17.23 2.70
CA VAL A 368 12.16 -16.50 1.74
C VAL A 368 13.00 -15.94 0.58
N PHE A 369 14.09 -15.22 0.88
CA PHE A 369 14.93 -14.64 -0.18
C PHE A 369 15.85 -15.67 -0.88
N ALA A 370 16.01 -16.86 -0.30
CA ALA A 370 16.67 -17.99 -0.95
C ALA A 370 15.75 -18.77 -1.91
N GLU A 371 14.43 -18.62 -1.78
CA GLU A 371 13.43 -19.45 -2.43
C GLU A 371 13.44 -19.31 -3.98
N PRO A 372 13.40 -20.43 -4.74
CA PRO A 372 13.49 -20.41 -6.20
C PRO A 372 12.44 -19.56 -6.93
N GLN A 373 11.16 -19.63 -6.54
CA GLN A 373 10.09 -18.83 -7.12
C GLN A 373 10.23 -17.32 -6.79
N VAL A 374 10.70 -16.95 -5.60
CA VAL A 374 10.99 -15.56 -5.20
C VAL A 374 12.10 -14.99 -6.08
N LYS A 375 13.17 -15.76 -6.31
CA LYS A 375 14.25 -15.40 -7.24
C LYS A 375 13.77 -15.33 -8.69
N HIS A 376 13.00 -16.33 -9.14
CA HIS A 376 12.42 -16.36 -10.49
C HIS A 376 11.47 -15.18 -10.73
N ASN A 377 10.68 -14.79 -9.73
CA ASN A 377 9.80 -13.63 -9.79
C ASN A 377 10.57 -12.30 -9.69
N GLY A 378 11.88 -12.35 -9.39
CA GLY A 378 12.75 -11.20 -9.24
C GLY A 378 12.41 -10.35 -8.02
N LEU A 379 11.92 -10.89 -6.91
CA LEU A 379 11.36 -10.07 -5.81
C LEU A 379 12.39 -9.38 -4.88
N ILE A 380 13.63 -9.24 -5.35
CA ILE A 380 14.70 -8.51 -4.67
C ILE A 380 15.13 -7.35 -5.57
N GLN A 381 14.76 -6.13 -5.17
CA GLN A 381 15.13 -4.92 -5.89
C GLN A 381 16.42 -4.34 -5.30
N GLU A 382 17.46 -4.28 -6.13
CA GLU A 382 18.75 -3.69 -5.79
C GLU A 382 18.83 -2.26 -6.35
N MET A 383 19.39 -1.32 -5.58
CA MET A 383 19.57 0.08 -5.99
C MET A 383 20.87 0.64 -5.43
N GLN A 384 21.53 1.52 -6.19
CA GLN A 384 22.70 2.26 -5.70
C GLN A 384 22.23 3.51 -4.94
N HIS A 385 22.34 3.50 -3.61
CA HIS A 385 21.99 4.61 -2.75
C HIS A 385 23.19 5.56 -2.55
N PRO A 386 22.99 6.90 -2.57
CA PRO A 386 24.09 7.87 -2.51
C PRO A 386 24.97 7.75 -1.26
N ALA A 387 24.39 7.48 -0.07
CA ALA A 387 25.15 7.37 1.18
C ALA A 387 25.32 5.93 1.71
N ALA A 388 24.52 4.99 1.22
CA ALA A 388 24.41 3.64 1.78
C ALA A 388 25.00 2.56 0.85
N GLY A 389 25.51 2.95 -0.32
CA GLY A 389 26.03 2.02 -1.31
C GLY A 389 24.92 1.18 -1.94
N LEU A 390 25.23 -0.08 -2.25
CA LEU A 390 24.25 -1.02 -2.78
C LEU A 390 23.27 -1.44 -1.69
N ILE A 391 21.99 -1.14 -1.88
CA ILE A 391 20.90 -1.55 -0.99
C ILE A 391 19.96 -2.52 -1.70
N ALA A 392 19.27 -3.35 -0.92
CA ALA A 392 18.26 -4.30 -1.42
C ALA A 392 16.96 -4.19 -0.61
N VAL A 393 15.82 -4.16 -1.30
CA VAL A 393 14.49 -4.10 -0.70
C VAL A 393 13.53 -5.05 -1.43
N PRO A 394 12.41 -5.46 -0.81
CA PRO A 394 11.36 -6.19 -1.52
C PRO A 394 10.81 -5.37 -2.71
N GLY A 395 10.85 -5.96 -3.91
CA GLY A 395 10.43 -5.31 -5.15
C GLY A 395 10.90 -6.09 -6.38
N ARG A 396 10.29 -5.86 -7.55
CA ARG A 396 10.66 -6.58 -8.78
C ARG A 396 11.94 -6.03 -9.41
N LYS A 397 12.98 -6.87 -9.50
CA LYS A 397 14.33 -6.61 -9.94
C LYS A 397 14.39 -6.03 -11.35
N THR A 398 15.17 -4.97 -11.48
CA THR A 398 15.77 -4.50 -12.72
C THR A 398 16.98 -5.34 -13.13
N PHE A 399 17.00 -5.83 -14.37
CA PHE A 399 18.26 -6.24 -14.99
C PHE A 399 19.03 -4.99 -15.43
N ILE A 400 20.07 -4.62 -14.67
CA ILE A 400 21.08 -3.66 -15.15
C ILE A 400 22.11 -4.50 -15.92
N THR A 401 22.02 -4.55 -17.25
CA THR A 401 23.15 -5.02 -18.04
C THR A 401 24.19 -3.92 -18.08
N SER A 402 25.25 -4.03 -17.26
CA SER A 402 26.45 -3.21 -17.48
C SER A 402 27.06 -3.63 -18.82
N ARG A 403 27.01 -2.75 -19.82
CA ARG A 403 27.82 -2.92 -21.03
C ARG A 403 29.27 -2.62 -20.67
N GLY A 404 29.95 -3.61 -20.08
CA GLY A 404 31.39 -3.69 -20.18
C GLY A 404 31.74 -3.91 -21.65
N ARG A 405 32.35 -2.91 -22.30
CA ARG A 405 32.95 -3.09 -23.62
C ARG A 405 33.98 -4.23 -23.52
N SER A 406 33.69 -5.36 -24.14
CA SER A 406 34.72 -6.27 -24.62
C SER A 406 34.29 -6.85 -25.96
N LEU A 407 35.30 -7.01 -26.81
CA LEU A 407 35.28 -7.23 -28.25
C LEU A 407 34.41 -8.42 -28.71
N CYS A 408 33.85 -8.26 -29.92
CA CYS A 408 33.52 -9.26 -30.93
C CYS A 408 33.16 -10.69 -30.49
N VAL A 409 31.90 -11.10 -30.67
CA VAL A 409 31.48 -12.23 -31.53
C VAL A 409 30.00 -12.01 -31.90
N ALA A 410 29.68 -12.15 -33.18
CA ALA A 410 28.31 -12.18 -33.67
C ALA A 410 27.58 -13.43 -33.15
N VAL A 411 26.58 -13.23 -32.28
CA VAL A 411 25.61 -14.27 -31.94
C VAL A 411 24.21 -13.66 -32.00
N GLN A 412 23.34 -14.44 -32.64
CA GLN A 412 21.92 -14.27 -32.92
C GLN A 412 21.14 -13.39 -31.94
N SER A 413 20.20 -12.62 -32.51
CA SER A 413 19.22 -11.78 -31.82
C SER A 413 18.48 -12.56 -30.73
N VAL A 414 18.91 -12.39 -29.48
CA VAL A 414 18.12 -12.74 -28.31
C VAL A 414 17.10 -11.63 -28.10
N SER A 415 15.82 -11.96 -28.24
CA SER A 415 14.72 -11.12 -27.78
C SER A 415 14.93 -10.82 -26.30
N VAL A 416 15.31 -9.60 -25.96
CA VAL A 416 15.39 -9.13 -24.58
C VAL A 416 13.95 -9.02 -24.07
N HIS A 417 13.46 -10.04 -23.39
CA HIS A 417 12.30 -9.88 -22.52
C HIS A 417 12.73 -8.94 -21.39
N THR A 418 12.33 -7.67 -21.50
CA THR A 418 12.48 -6.70 -20.42
C THR A 418 11.53 -7.12 -19.32
N GLU A 419 12.04 -7.83 -18.32
CA GLU A 419 11.25 -8.22 -17.15
C GLU A 419 10.66 -6.97 -16.46
N PRO A 420 9.37 -7.02 -16.07
CA PRO A 420 8.64 -5.85 -15.60
C PRO A 420 9.09 -5.42 -14.19
N ASN A 421 9.44 -4.14 -14.08
CA ASN A 421 9.76 -3.43 -12.83
C ASN A 421 8.47 -3.01 -12.09
N GLY A 422 8.58 -2.51 -10.86
CA GLY A 422 7.49 -1.83 -10.16
C GLY A 422 6.86 -2.61 -9.00
N PRO A 423 5.57 -2.35 -8.66
CA PRO A 423 4.92 -2.98 -7.52
C PRO A 423 4.81 -4.50 -7.70
N ALA A 424 4.27 -5.22 -6.71
CA ALA A 424 4.15 -6.69 -6.73
C ALA A 424 3.19 -7.28 -7.80
N VAL A 425 3.06 -6.63 -8.97
CA VAL A 425 2.23 -7.00 -10.13
C VAL A 425 3.06 -6.97 -11.42
N ARG A 426 2.58 -7.60 -12.49
CA ARG A 426 3.19 -7.52 -13.83
C ARG A 426 2.21 -6.86 -14.79
N PHE A 427 2.73 -5.92 -15.58
CA PHE A 427 2.00 -5.36 -16.72
C PHE A 427 2.53 -6.00 -17.99
N SER A 428 1.63 -6.27 -18.94
CA SER A 428 1.97 -6.96 -20.19
C SER A 428 2.65 -6.06 -21.21
N SER A 429 2.47 -4.75 -21.11
CA SER A 429 2.77 -3.78 -22.18
C SER A 429 3.68 -2.63 -21.78
N PHE A 430 4.09 -2.52 -20.51
CA PHE A 430 5.10 -1.57 -20.07
C PHE A 430 5.94 -2.15 -18.94
N SER A 431 7.22 -1.77 -18.94
CA SER A 431 8.12 -1.98 -17.81
C SER A 431 8.40 -0.60 -17.21
N PRO A 432 8.09 -0.35 -15.92
CA PRO A 432 8.52 0.86 -15.25
C PRO A 432 10.02 1.07 -15.44
N SER A 433 10.46 2.33 -15.49
CA SER A 433 11.90 2.63 -15.44
C SER A 433 12.54 1.97 -14.23
N GLY A 434 13.85 1.70 -14.26
CA GLY A 434 14.54 1.21 -13.07
C GLY A 434 14.34 2.16 -11.89
N PRO A 435 14.12 1.64 -10.67
CA PRO A 435 13.75 2.50 -9.56
C PRO A 435 14.91 3.39 -9.14
N THR A 436 14.62 4.64 -8.78
CA THR A 436 15.60 5.50 -8.14
C THR A 436 15.68 5.14 -6.65
N PRO A 437 16.87 5.19 -6.05
CA PRO A 437 17.02 4.94 -4.62
C PRO A 437 16.16 5.93 -3.81
N PRO A 438 15.79 5.57 -2.57
CA PRO A 438 15.26 6.53 -1.61
C PRO A 438 16.19 7.75 -1.48
N PRO A 439 15.64 8.97 -1.37
CA PRO A 439 16.46 10.19 -1.36
C PRO A 439 17.07 10.47 0.02
N LEU A 440 18.21 11.16 0.06
CA LEU A 440 18.70 11.83 1.27
C LEU A 440 17.77 13.00 1.63
N ILE A 441 17.76 13.42 2.90
CA ILE A 441 16.96 14.56 3.37
C ILE A 441 17.36 15.81 2.59
N GLY A 442 16.41 16.43 1.87
CA GLY A 442 16.64 17.66 1.13
C GLY A 442 17.56 17.52 -0.08
N GLN A 443 17.79 16.29 -0.56
CA GLN A 443 18.68 16.02 -1.71
C GLN A 443 18.28 16.82 -2.96
N HIS A 444 16.99 17.06 -3.14
CA HIS A 444 16.42 17.64 -4.35
C HIS A 444 15.79 19.01 -4.11
N THR A 445 16.05 19.66 -2.97
CA THR A 445 15.40 20.93 -2.60
C THR A 445 15.60 22.00 -3.68
N VAL A 446 16.84 22.33 -4.01
CA VAL A 446 17.16 23.35 -5.02
C VAL A 446 16.62 22.95 -6.39
N GLN A 447 16.74 21.67 -6.76
CA GLN A 447 16.25 21.18 -8.04
C GLN A 447 14.73 21.34 -8.16
N VAL A 448 13.96 20.94 -7.15
CA VAL A 448 12.49 21.04 -7.19
C VAL A 448 12.03 22.50 -7.20
N LEU A 449 12.64 23.37 -6.39
CA LEU A 449 12.29 24.80 -6.38
C LEU A 449 12.53 25.45 -7.76
N ARG A 450 13.63 25.08 -8.43
CA ARG A 450 13.94 25.57 -9.78
C ARG A 450 13.04 24.94 -10.85
N ASP A 451 13.01 23.62 -10.93
CA ASP A 451 12.40 22.91 -12.06
C ASP A 451 10.86 22.85 -11.96
N THR A 452 10.32 22.83 -10.74
CA THR A 452 8.87 22.68 -10.51
C THR A 452 8.17 24.01 -10.24
N LEU A 453 8.80 24.90 -9.45
CA LEU A 453 8.23 26.22 -9.14
C LEU A 453 8.81 27.36 -10.00
N SER A 454 9.83 27.09 -10.83
CA SER A 454 10.49 28.13 -11.66
C SER A 454 11.03 29.30 -10.84
N TYR A 455 11.46 29.04 -9.59
CA TYR A 455 12.12 30.06 -8.78
C TYR A 455 13.48 30.44 -9.36
N SER A 456 13.81 31.73 -9.31
CA SER A 456 15.15 32.21 -9.64
C SER A 456 16.16 31.82 -8.55
N ASP A 457 17.44 31.80 -8.90
CA ASP A 457 18.50 31.47 -7.94
C ASP A 457 18.53 32.46 -6.76
N ASP A 458 18.15 33.73 -6.96
CA ASP A 458 18.04 34.72 -5.87
C ASP A 458 16.94 34.35 -4.86
N VAL A 459 15.78 33.90 -5.33
CA VAL A 459 14.67 33.46 -4.45
C VAL A 459 15.07 32.19 -3.71
N ILE A 460 15.69 31.23 -4.40
CA ILE A 460 16.18 29.99 -3.78
C ILE A 460 17.21 30.30 -2.70
N LYS A 461 18.16 31.19 -2.99
CA LYS A 461 19.18 31.65 -2.04
C LYS A 461 18.54 32.28 -0.80
N ALA A 462 17.58 33.19 -0.98
CA ALA A 462 16.87 33.82 0.14
C ALA A 462 16.11 32.79 1.00
N LEU A 463 15.50 31.77 0.39
CA LEU A 463 14.82 30.70 1.11
C LEU A 463 15.79 29.83 1.93
N LEU A 464 16.96 29.53 1.38
CA LEU A 464 18.02 28.80 2.10
C LEU A 464 18.57 29.62 3.26
N GLU A 465 18.89 30.90 3.03
CA GLU A 465 19.43 31.81 4.05
C GLU A 465 18.43 32.07 5.19
N SER A 466 17.13 32.13 4.89
CA SER A 466 16.09 32.28 5.90
C SER A 466 15.82 31.01 6.73
N GLY A 467 16.32 29.85 6.30
CA GLY A 467 16.01 28.55 6.90
C GLY A 467 14.61 28.02 6.58
N ALA A 468 13.87 28.67 5.67
CA ALA A 468 12.57 28.19 5.21
C ALA A 468 12.68 26.83 4.48
N VAL A 469 13.80 26.61 3.81
CA VAL A 469 14.17 25.34 3.15
C VAL A 469 15.62 24.98 3.46
N ALA A 470 15.97 23.72 3.30
CA ALA A 470 17.36 23.25 3.42
C ALA A 470 17.73 22.34 2.26
N GLN A 471 18.97 22.46 1.76
CA GLN A 471 19.54 21.56 0.77
C GLN A 471 20.47 20.57 1.46
N ASN A 472 20.48 19.32 1.00
CA ASN A 472 21.54 18.40 1.37
C ASN A 472 22.84 18.86 0.71
N GLU A 473 23.79 19.33 1.50
CA GLU A 473 25.17 19.49 1.07
C GLU A 473 25.82 18.11 1.20
N ALA A 474 26.01 17.41 0.08
CA ALA A 474 26.70 16.13 0.10
C ALA A 474 28.10 16.34 0.71
N ILE A 475 28.40 15.61 1.79
CA ILE A 475 29.72 15.61 2.47
C ILE A 475 30.77 15.01 1.55
#